data_AF-A0A7V8YK96-F1
#
_entry.id   AF-A0A7V8YK96-F1
#
_cell.length_a   1.000
_cell.length_b   1.000
_cell.length_c   1.000
_cell.angle_alpha   90.00
_cell.angle_beta   90.00
_cell.angle_gamma   90.00
#
_symmetry.space_group_name_H-M   'P 1'
#
loop_
_entity.id
_entity.type
_entity.pdbx_description
1 polymer ?
#
loop_
_entity_poly.entity_id
_entity_poly.type
_entity_poly.pdbx_seq_one_letter_code
_entity_poly.pdbx_strand_id
1 'polypeptide(L)'
;MLFHRSANRDAEVFDDPERFDLSRDPNPHVGFGGGGSHFCLGGQLARSALRALFHALLTRVPDFETGEPELLGTNFMRGVKRMPFRFTPEQ
;
A
#
# COMPACT_ATOMS: atom_id res chain seq x y z
N MET A 1 5.98 -12.31 -18.05
CA MET A 1 6.22 -11.48 -16.84
C MET A 1 5.05 -10.51 -16.73
N LEU A 2 4.42 -10.39 -15.56
CA LEU A 2 3.23 -9.54 -15.37
C LEU A 2 3.57 -8.27 -14.59
N PHE A 3 3.30 -7.09 -15.16
CA PHE A 3 3.60 -5.80 -14.54
C PHE A 3 2.39 -5.23 -13.80
N HIS A 4 2.20 -5.66 -12.56
CA HIS A 4 1.02 -5.34 -11.76
C HIS A 4 0.88 -3.83 -11.50
N ARG A 5 2.00 -3.10 -11.39
CA ARG A 5 1.99 -1.64 -11.28
C ARG A 5 1.37 -0.98 -12.52
N SER A 6 1.70 -1.48 -13.71
CA SER A 6 1.15 -0.94 -14.96
C SER A 6 -0.35 -1.20 -15.04
N ALA A 7 -0.78 -2.42 -14.73
CA ALA A 7 -2.20 -2.78 -14.73
C ALA A 7 -3.02 -1.95 -13.73
N ASN A 8 -2.47 -1.66 -12.53
CA ASN A 8 -3.13 -0.80 -11.54
C ASN A 8 -3.14 0.70 -11.90
N ARG A 9 -2.69 1.05 -13.12
CA ARG A 9 -2.71 2.40 -13.69
C ARG A 9 -3.35 2.43 -15.08
N ASP A 10 -4.04 1.37 -15.46
CA ASP A 10 -4.72 1.27 -16.75
C ASP A 10 -5.92 2.23 -16.79
N ALA A 11 -5.90 3.16 -17.75
CA ALA A 11 -6.95 4.18 -17.91
C ALA A 11 -8.26 3.60 -18.48
N GLU A 12 -8.26 2.39 -19.03
CA GLU A 12 -9.48 1.69 -19.43
C GLU A 12 -10.25 1.10 -18.24
N VAL A 13 -9.59 0.95 -17.08
CA VAL A 13 -10.16 0.31 -15.87
C VAL A 13 -10.32 1.31 -14.72
N PHE A 14 -9.39 2.25 -14.56
CA PHE A 14 -9.37 3.20 -13.46
C PHE A 14 -9.50 4.63 -13.99
N ASP A 15 -10.59 5.31 -13.63
CA ASP A 15 -10.73 6.76 -13.85
C ASP A 15 -9.65 7.52 -13.06
N ASP A 16 -8.97 8.47 -13.70
CA ASP A 16 -7.83 9.22 -13.13
C ASP A 16 -6.79 8.30 -12.44
N PRO A 17 -6.14 7.39 -13.17
CA PRO A 17 -5.34 6.31 -12.58
C PRO A 17 -4.14 6.81 -11.74
N GLU A 18 -3.65 8.00 -12.06
CA GLU A 18 -2.53 8.65 -11.36
C GLU A 18 -2.95 9.31 -10.03
N ARG A 19 -4.24 9.58 -9.84
CA ARG A 19 -4.76 10.22 -8.63
C ARG A 19 -4.81 9.22 -7.48
N PHE A 20 -4.27 9.61 -6.33
CA PHE A 20 -4.44 8.87 -5.08
C PHE A 20 -5.78 9.24 -4.44
N ASP A 21 -6.77 8.37 -4.61
CA ASP A 21 -8.12 8.53 -4.07
C ASP A 21 -8.45 7.38 -3.10
N LEU A 22 -8.60 7.73 -1.81
CA LEU A 22 -8.96 6.77 -0.76
C LEU A 22 -10.42 6.30 -0.84
N SER A 23 -11.27 7.06 -1.52
CA SER A 23 -12.71 6.79 -1.68
C SER A 23 -13.05 6.01 -2.95
N ARG A 24 -12.04 5.67 -3.77
CA ARG A 24 -12.24 4.94 -5.04
C ARG A 24 -12.99 3.62 -4.82
N ASP A 25 -14.16 3.53 -5.43
CA ASP A 25 -15.00 2.34 -5.50
C ASP A 25 -15.73 2.32 -6.86
N PRO A 26 -15.64 1.24 -7.66
CA PRO A 26 -14.89 0.00 -7.40
C PRO A 26 -13.36 0.20 -7.49
N ASN A 27 -12.59 -0.68 -6.83
CA ASN A 27 -11.13 -0.68 -6.89
C ASN A 27 -10.56 -2.09 -7.22
N PRO A 28 -10.70 -2.55 -8.48
CA PRO A 28 -10.32 -3.90 -8.90
C PRO A 28 -8.80 -4.07 -9.11
N HIS A 29 -7.98 -3.62 -8.15
CA HIS A 29 -6.52 -3.70 -8.24
C HIS A 29 -6.03 -5.16 -8.22
N VAL A 30 -4.99 -5.45 -9.01
CA VAL A 30 -4.39 -6.79 -9.11
C VAL A 30 -3.19 -6.97 -8.18
N GLY A 31 -3.08 -6.16 -7.11
CA GLY A 31 -1.93 -6.17 -6.19
C GLY A 31 -1.69 -7.49 -5.44
N PHE A 32 -2.69 -8.39 -5.41
CA PHE A 32 -2.61 -9.73 -4.83
C PHE A 32 -2.67 -10.85 -5.89
N GLY A 33 -2.41 -10.52 -7.15
CA GLY A 33 -2.63 -11.38 -8.31
C GLY A 33 -4.01 -11.18 -8.92
N GLY A 34 -4.18 -11.57 -10.19
CA GLY A 34 -5.39 -11.35 -11.00
C GLY A 34 -6.56 -12.30 -10.73
N GLY A 35 -6.73 -12.78 -9.49
CA GLY A 35 -7.89 -13.60 -9.09
C GLY A 35 -7.88 -15.08 -9.51
N GLY A 36 -6.79 -15.58 -10.09
CA GLY A 36 -6.65 -16.99 -10.52
C GLY A 36 -6.14 -17.95 -9.43
N SER A 37 -5.71 -19.15 -9.83
CA SER A 37 -5.19 -20.21 -8.95
C SER A 37 -4.01 -19.80 -8.05
N HIS A 38 -3.29 -18.74 -8.43
CA HIS A 38 -2.16 -18.18 -7.69
C HIS A 38 -2.50 -16.86 -6.99
N PHE A 39 -3.78 -16.58 -6.76
CA PHE A 39 -4.18 -15.45 -5.94
C PHE A 39 -3.52 -15.55 -4.55
N CYS A 40 -3.05 -14.41 -4.03
CA CYS A 40 -2.27 -14.36 -2.82
C CYS A 40 -3.03 -14.99 -1.64
N LEU A 41 -2.52 -16.12 -1.15
CA LEU A 41 -3.04 -16.81 0.03
C LEU A 41 -3.09 -15.88 1.25
N GLY A 42 -2.12 -14.97 1.38
CA GLY A 42 -2.03 -13.99 2.46
C GLY A 42 -2.85 -12.70 2.24
N GLY A 43 -3.64 -12.59 1.17
CA GLY A 43 -4.29 -11.34 0.80
C GLY A 43 -5.24 -10.78 1.85
N GLN A 44 -5.93 -11.64 2.61
CA GLN A 44 -6.80 -11.21 3.70
C GLN A 44 -6.00 -10.84 4.95
N LEU A 45 -4.97 -11.62 5.29
CA LEU A 45 -4.06 -11.34 6.40
C LEU A 45 -3.39 -9.97 6.23
N ALA A 46 -2.86 -9.68 5.05
CA ALA A 46 -2.23 -8.40 4.74
C ALA A 46 -3.20 -7.22 4.91
N ARG A 47 -4.45 -7.35 4.45
CA ARG A 47 -5.48 -6.32 4.62
C ARG A 47 -5.81 -6.08 6.09
N SER A 48 -5.96 -7.14 6.88
CA SER A 48 -6.22 -7.02 8.32
C SER A 48 -5.05 -6.38 9.06
N ALA A 49 -3.81 -6.75 8.72
CA ALA A 49 -2.61 -6.14 9.30
C ALA A 49 -2.50 -4.64 8.95
N LEU A 50 -2.76 -4.26 7.70
CA LEU A 50 -2.76 -2.85 7.28
C LEU A 50 -3.86 -2.04 7.98
N ARG A 51 -5.06 -2.61 8.16
CA ARG A 51 -6.12 -1.94 8.93
C ARG A 51 -5.70 -1.69 10.37
N ALA A 52 -5.11 -2.68 11.03
CA ALA A 52 -4.61 -2.53 12.40
C ALA A 52 -3.49 -1.48 12.48
N LEU A 53 -2.55 -1.50 11.52
CA LEU A 53 -1.47 -0.52 11.43
C LEU A 53 -2.00 0.90 11.28
N PHE A 54 -2.85 1.15 10.27
CA PHE A 54 -3.39 2.49 10.04
C PHE A 54 -4.30 2.95 11.18
N HIS A 55 -5.07 2.05 11.80
CA HIS A 55 -5.83 2.39 12.99
C HIS A 55 -4.91 2.88 14.11
N ALA A 56 -3.85 2.14 14.44
CA ALA A 56 -2.89 2.54 15.48
C ALA A 56 -2.18 3.87 15.14
N LEU A 57 -1.77 4.05 13.88
CA LEU A 57 -1.15 5.30 13.42
C LEU A 57 -2.07 6.51 13.61
N LEU A 58 -3.35 6.35 13.26
CA LEU A 58 -4.33 7.43 13.30
C LEU A 58 -4.88 7.72 14.69
N THR A 59 -4.86 6.77 15.62
CA THR A 59 -5.46 6.94 16.96
C THR A 59 -4.45 7.08 18.09
N ARG A 60 -3.24 6.53 17.95
CA ARG A 60 -2.24 6.47 19.04
C ARG A 60 -1.03 7.37 18.81
N VAL A 61 -0.66 7.60 17.56
CA VAL A 61 0.50 8.45 17.20
C VAL A 61 0.12 9.51 16.16
N PRO A 62 -0.95 10.28 16.35
CA PRO A 62 -1.49 11.18 15.31
C PRO A 62 -0.53 12.32 14.92
N ASP A 63 0.48 12.61 15.74
CA ASP A 63 1.48 13.65 15.56
C ASP A 63 2.75 13.14 14.87
N PHE A 64 2.71 11.95 14.27
CA PHE A 64 3.90 11.37 13.67
C PHE A 64 4.41 12.19 12.47
N GLU A 65 5.73 12.30 12.38
CA GLU A 65 6.45 12.87 11.25
C GLU A 65 7.40 11.84 10.65
N THR A 66 7.50 11.84 9.32
CA THR A 66 8.40 10.95 8.57
C THR A 66 9.49 11.74 7.87
N GLY A 67 10.71 11.21 7.87
CA GLY A 67 11.82 11.73 7.06
C GLY A 67 11.90 11.10 5.67
N GLU A 68 12.98 11.42 4.94
CA GLU A 68 13.25 10.86 3.61
C GLU A 68 13.43 9.33 3.67
N PRO A 69 12.73 8.55 2.83
CA PRO A 69 12.84 7.09 2.83
C PRO A 69 14.06 6.57 2.05
N GLU A 70 14.75 5.57 2.62
CA GLU A 70 15.63 4.66 1.86
C GLU A 70 14.76 3.63 1.14
N LEU A 71 14.76 3.63 -0.19
CA LEU A 71 13.98 2.68 -0.99
C LEU A 71 14.74 1.35 -1.20
N LEU A 72 13.99 0.27 -1.41
CA LEU A 72 14.55 -1.01 -1.82
C LEU A 72 15.19 -0.91 -3.22
N GLY A 73 16.43 -1.36 -3.37
CA GLY A 73 17.15 -1.44 -4.64
C GLY A 73 16.85 -2.71 -5.44
N THR A 74 15.58 -2.96 -5.75
CA THR A 74 15.14 -4.14 -6.54
C THR A 74 14.20 -3.73 -7.67
N ASN A 75 14.23 -4.48 -8.77
CA ASN A 75 13.35 -4.33 -9.92
C ASN A 75 12.04 -5.13 -9.79
N PHE A 76 11.89 -5.96 -8.76
CA PHE A 76 10.71 -6.82 -8.58
C PHE A 76 9.70 -6.23 -7.59
N MET A 77 10.16 -5.68 -6.46
CA MET A 77 9.31 -5.08 -5.43
C MET A 77 9.59 -3.60 -5.27
N ARG A 78 8.53 -2.80 -5.07
CA ARG A 78 8.62 -1.40 -4.67
C ARG A 78 8.31 -1.33 -3.19
N GLY A 79 9.26 -0.85 -2.40
CA GLY A 79 9.06 -0.69 -0.96
C GLY A 79 10.06 0.26 -0.34
N VAL A 80 9.69 0.76 0.84
CA VAL A 80 10.56 1.54 1.71
C VAL A 80 11.33 0.55 2.59
N LYS A 81 12.66 0.60 2.54
CA LYS A 81 13.55 -0.23 3.34
C LYS A 81 13.73 0.35 4.74
N ARG A 82 13.90 1.67 4.82
CA ARG A 82 14.01 2.43 6.07
C ARG A 82 13.41 3.81 5.89
N MET A 83 12.79 4.35 6.93
CA MET A 83 12.29 5.72 6.95
C MET A 83 12.37 6.24 8.38
N PRO A 84 13.03 7.39 8.62
CA PRO A 84 13.01 8.02 9.93
C PRO A 84 11.56 8.30 10.36
N PHE A 85 11.25 8.02 11.62
CA PHE A 85 9.91 8.17 12.18
C PHE A 85 10.01 8.82 13.56
N ARG A 86 9.28 9.92 13.78
CA ARG A 86 9.23 10.66 15.04
C ARG A 86 7.78 10.84 15.46
N PHE A 87 7.50 10.75 16.74
CA PHE A 87 6.18 10.98 17.34
C PHE A 87 6.36 11.24 18.83
N THR A 88 5.37 11.82 19.50
CA THR A 88 5.39 11.96 20.96
C THR A 88 4.95 10.65 21.61
N PRO A 89 5.77 9.99 22.45
CA PRO A 89 5.36 8.78 23.15
C PRO A 89 4.15 9.04 24.06
N GLU A 90 3.18 8.11 24.07
CA GLU A 90 2.15 8.04 25.13
C GLU A 90 2.88 7.89 26.49
N GLN A 91 2.49 8.67 27.51
CA GLN A 91 3.07 8.55 28.87
C GLN A 91 2.71 7.23 29.53
#